data_AF-Q21JK0-F1
#
_entry.id   AF-Q21JK0-F1
#
_cell.length_a   1.000
_cell.length_b   1.000
_cell.length_c   1.000
_cell.angle_alpha   90.00
_cell.angle_beta   90.00
_cell.angle_gamma   90.00
#
_symmetry.space_group_name_H-M   'P 1'
#
loop_
_entity.id
_entity.type
_entity.pdbx_description
1 polymer ?
#
loop_
_entity_poly.entity_id
_entity_poly.type
_entity_poly.pdbx_seq_one_letter_code
_entity_poly.pdbx_strand_id
1 'polypeptide(L)' 'MDFYFDSFSEFVTMNGHGPYVWICYFVTFVVLASLLLMPILKSRKFIQQQRRLARREAAIENSAGG' A
#
# COMPACT_ATOMS: atom_id res chain seq x y z
N MET A 1 -1.42 -8.51 -45.24
CA MET A 1 -1.12 -9.14 -43.94
C MET A 1 -1.47 -8.09 -42.92
N ASP A 2 -2.75 -8.02 -42.57
CA ASP A 2 -3.29 -6.93 -41.76
C ASP A 2 -3.19 -7.34 -40.30
N PHE A 3 -2.49 -6.52 -39.51
CA PHE A 3 -2.26 -6.75 -38.09
C PHE A 3 -3.60 -6.65 -37.36
N TYR A 4 -4.20 -7.79 -37.04
CA TYR A 4 -5.52 -7.95 -36.38
C TYR A 4 -5.59 -7.42 -34.92
N PHE A 5 -4.61 -6.61 -34.50
CA PHE A 5 -4.61 -5.91 -33.21
C PHE A 5 -3.99 -4.54 -33.44
N ASP A 6 -4.77 -3.62 -33.98
CA ASP A 6 -4.28 -2.30 -34.44
C ASP A 6 -3.96 -1.35 -33.27
N SER A 7 -4.32 -1.72 -32.02
CA SER A 7 -4.02 -0.88 -30.86
C SER A 7 -4.19 -1.56 -29.49
N PHE A 8 -3.41 -1.12 -28.50
CA PHE A 8 -3.62 -1.37 -27.06
C PHE A 8 -5.07 -1.08 -26.62
N SER A 9 -5.76 -0.19 -27.33
CA SER A 9 -7.17 0.14 -27.14
C SER A 9 -8.10 -1.05 -27.35
N GLU A 10 -7.86 -1.90 -28.35
CA GLU A 10 -8.68 -3.07 -28.65
C GLU A 10 -8.53 -4.16 -27.58
N PHE A 11 -7.32 -4.29 -27.03
CA PHE A 11 -7.04 -5.15 -25.87
C PHE A 11 -7.70 -4.63 -24.58
N VAL A 12 -7.75 -3.32 -24.38
CA VAL A 12 -8.42 -2.71 -23.23
C VAL A 12 -9.95 -2.70 -23.39
N THR A 13 -10.45 -2.70 -24.61
CA THR A 13 -11.88 -2.58 -24.89
C THR A 13 -12.54 -3.94 -25.11
N MET A 14 -11.79 -5.01 -25.46
CA MET A 14 -12.26 -6.40 -25.66
C MET A 14 -13.72 -6.47 -26.11
N ASN A 15 -13.99 -5.94 -27.30
CA ASN A 15 -15.32 -5.96 -27.92
C ASN A 15 -16.47 -5.39 -27.04
N GLY A 16 -16.17 -4.41 -26.17
CA GLY A 16 -17.13 -3.72 -25.29
C GLY A 16 -17.12 -4.18 -23.82
N HIS A 17 -16.42 -5.27 -23.48
CA HIS A 17 -16.40 -5.81 -22.11
C HIS A 17 -15.16 -5.46 -21.30
N GLY A 18 -14.12 -4.95 -21.94
CA GLY A 18 -12.86 -4.65 -21.28
C GLY A 18 -12.95 -3.71 -20.08
N PRO A 19 -13.78 -2.64 -20.08
CA PRO A 19 -13.94 -1.76 -18.92
C PRO A 19 -14.38 -2.50 -17.64
N TYR A 20 -15.26 -3.49 -17.75
CA TYR A 20 -15.73 -4.27 -16.59
C TYR A 20 -14.61 -5.10 -15.98
N VAL A 21 -13.80 -5.72 -16.83
CA VAL A 21 -12.66 -6.55 -16.41
C VAL A 21 -11.63 -5.69 -15.67
N TRP A 22 -11.27 -4.54 -16.24
CA TRP A 22 -10.34 -3.60 -15.62
C TRP A 22 -10.84 -3.04 -14.30
N ILE A 23 -12.14 -2.77 -14.16
CA ILE A 23 -12.74 -2.38 -12.87
C ILE A 23 -12.59 -3.49 -11.83
N CYS A 24 -12.87 -4.75 -12.18
CA CYS A 24 -12.68 -5.88 -11.27
C CYS A 24 -11.22 -6.01 -10.81
N TYR A 25 -10.26 -5.86 -11.73
CA TYR A 25 -8.84 -5.83 -11.39
C TYR A 25 -8.48 -4.65 -10.50
N PHE A 26 -9.00 -3.45 -10.80
CA PHE A 26 -8.75 -2.25 -10.03
C PHE A 26 -9.28 -2.37 -8.60
N VAL A 27 -10.52 -2.82 -8.43
CA VAL A 27 -11.13 -3.05 -7.11
C VAL A 27 -10.32 -4.08 -6.33
N THR A 28 -9.96 -5.20 -6.96
CA THR A 28 -9.14 -6.24 -6.32
C THR A 28 -7.78 -5.69 -5.90
N PHE A 29 -7.12 -4.92 -6.77
CA PHE A 29 -5.84 -4.29 -6.47
C PHE A 29 -5.95 -3.30 -5.30
N VAL A 30 -7.00 -2.47 -5.26
CA VAL A 30 -7.24 -1.52 -4.16
C VAL A 30 -7.48 -2.25 -2.84
N VAL A 31 -8.22 -3.36 -2.84
CA VAL A 31 -8.46 -4.17 -1.64
C VAL A 31 -7.15 -4.78 -1.15
N LEU A 32 -6.36 -5.39 -2.04
CA LEU A 32 -5.05 -5.96 -1.71
C LEU A 32 -4.08 -4.88 -1.20
N ALA A 33 -4.01 -3.74 -1.88
CA ALA A 33 -3.19 -2.61 -1.45
C ALA A 33 -3.62 -2.14 -0.06
N SER A 34 -4.92 -1.96 0.19
CA SER A 34 -5.43 -1.56 1.50
C SER A 34 -5.03 -2.55 2.59
N LEU A 35 -5.11 -3.85 2.31
CA LEU A 35 -4.70 -4.91 3.23
C LEU A 35 -3.19 -4.85 3.54
N LEU A 36 -2.35 -4.47 2.58
CA LEU A 36 -0.90 -4.29 2.76
C LEU A 36 -0.54 -2.95 3.43
N LEU A 37 -1.27 -1.87 3.12
CA LEU A 37 -1.04 -0.54 3.70
C LEU A 37 -1.40 -0.50 5.20
N MET A 38 -2.48 -1.19 5.61
CA MET A 38 -2.90 -1.26 7.01
C MET A 38 -1.78 -1.68 7.99
N PRO A 39 -1.10 -2.83 7.80
CA PRO A 39 -0.01 -3.26 8.69
C PRO A 39 1.19 -2.33 8.61
N ILE A 40 1.55 -1.79 7.44
CA ILE A 40 2.68 -0.86 7.30
C ILE A 40 2.44 0.42 8.11
N LEU A 41 1.23 1.00 8.00
CA LEU A 41 0.85 2.20 8.74
C LEU A 41 0.76 1.93 10.25
N LYS A 42 0.27 0.76 10.66
CA LYS A 42 0.17 0.37 12.07
C LYS A 42 1.53 0.11 12.71
N SER A 43 2.44 -0.56 12.00
CA SER A 43 3.81 -0.80 12.45
C SER A 43 4.59 0.49 12.68
N ARG A 44 4.39 1.50 11.81
CA ARG A 44 4.98 2.83 12.02
C ARG A 44 4.51 3.49 13.32
N LYS A 45 3.22 3.38 13.67
CA LYS A 45 2.69 3.91 14.93
C LYS A 45 3.26 3.19 16.14
N PHE A 46 3.40 1.86 16.07
CA PHE A 46 3.96 1.06 17.16
C PHE A 46 5.44 1.40 17.43
N ILE A 47 6.26 1.52 16.38
CA ILE A 47 7.68 1.88 16.49
C ILE A 47 7.86 3.29 17.10
N GLN A 48 6.99 4.24 16.75
CA GLN A 48 7.04 5.60 17.32
C GLN A 48 6.75 5.61 18.82
N GLN A 49 5.81 4.77 19.29
CA GLN A 49 5.50 4.67 20.72
C GLN A 49 6.67 4.08 21.52
N GLN A 50 7.30 3.01 21.02
CA GLN A 50 8.48 2.41 21.65
C GLN A 50 9.64 3.40 21.76
N ARG A 51 9.92 4.16 20.69
CA ARG A 51 10.95 5.21 20.71
C ARG A 51 10.70 6.30 21.76
N ARG A 52 9.43 6.62 22.03
CA ARG A 52 9.07 7.64 23.04
C ARG A 52 9.30 7.15 24.47
N LEU A 53 9.06 5.86 24.73
CA LEU A 53 9.32 5.24 26.04
C LEU A 53 10.82 5.12 26.31
N ALA A 54 11.60 4.60 25.36
CA ALA A 54 13.05 4.47 25.49
C ALA A 54 13.75 5.82 25.78
N ARG A 55 13.25 6.92 25.19
CA ARG A 55 13.76 8.28 25.48
C ARG A 55 13.49 8.75 26.91
N ARG A 56 12.40 8.30 27.52
CA ARG A 56 12.07 8.66 28.91
C ARG A 56 12.95 7.92 29.89
N GLU A 57 13.17 6.62 29.67
CA GLU A 57 14.07 5.81 30.49
C GLU A 57 15.49 6.37 30.46
N ALA A 58 16.02 6.69 29.27
CA ALA A 58 17.34 7.30 29.13
C ALA A 58 17.48 8.68 29.81
N ALA A 59 16.37 9.44 29.94
CA ALA A 59 16.37 10.73 30.64
C ALA A 59 16.33 10.57 32.17
N ILE A 60 15.63 9.54 32.68
CA ILE A 60 15.58 9.21 34.10
C ILE A 60 16.93 8.63 34.56
N GLU A 61 17.55 7.78 33.75
CA GLU A 61 18.88 7.22 34.06
C GLU A 61 19.97 8.32 34.12
N ASN A 62 19.97 9.25 33.17
CA ASN A 62 20.91 10.40 33.19
C ASN A 62 20.69 11.36 34.36
N SER A 63 19.50 11.41 34.96
CA SER A 63 19.21 12.28 36.10
C SER A 63 19.40 11.59 37.46
N ALA A 64 19.54 10.27 37.49
CA ALA A 64 19.88 9.51 38.70
C ALA A 64 21.40 9.26 38.84
N GLY A 65 22.17 9.43 37.78
CA GLY A 65 23.62 9.19 37.74
C GLY A 65 24.52 10.43 37.81
N GLY A 66 23.96 11.64 37.99
CA GLY A 66 24.69 12.90 38.17
C GLY A 66 24.40 13.53 39.52
#